data_AF-A0A7Y0GHA9-F1
#
_entry.id   AF-A0A7Y0GHA9-F1
#
_cell.length_a   1.000
_cell.length_b   1.000
_cell.length_c   1.000
_cell.angle_alpha   90.00
_cell.angle_beta   90.00
_cell.angle_gamma   90.00
#
_symmetry.space_group_name_H-M   'P 1'
#
loop_
_entity.id
_entity.type
_entity.pdbx_description
1 polymer ?
#
loop_
_entity_poly.entity_id
_entity_poly.type
_entity_poly.pdbx_seq_one_letter_code
_entity_poly.pdbx_strand_id
1 'polypeptide(L)'
;MCGSARADNESQVIDFQTHAAFFSNETHQKPPLDPQVFVAAPAAAAAIGPQGIKHVAGIRNALIGETQELPLLNASGKPLDMSLGAWLASKGEVILTPLPGGREKVTVILSDLKPHGHYSLFENHFDQQPVGFTPLDGTGSGNNFVADGEGKAVVSMVSPTLVTHDNAVLVVYHSDRKTHAASRGDLGVNAHHQLIARP
;
A
#
# COMPACT_ATOMS: atom_id res chain seq x y z
N MET A 1 -12.86 3.22 47.70
CA MET A 1 -13.79 2.74 46.65
C MET A 1 -13.04 2.79 45.33
N CYS A 2 -12.90 1.65 44.66
CA CYS A 2 -12.22 1.52 43.37
C CYS A 2 -13.05 2.16 42.26
N GLY A 3 -12.51 3.16 41.58
CA GLY A 3 -13.00 3.62 40.28
C GLY A 3 -12.32 2.82 39.19
N SER A 4 -13.07 1.93 38.55
CA SER A 4 -12.64 1.20 37.35
C SER A 4 -12.50 2.19 36.20
N ALA A 5 -11.27 2.48 35.78
CA ALA A 5 -11.00 3.08 34.49
C ALA A 5 -11.11 1.97 33.43
N ARG A 6 -12.30 1.82 32.85
CA ARG A 6 -12.49 1.06 31.63
C ARG A 6 -12.00 1.96 30.50
N ALA A 7 -10.74 1.82 30.12
CA ALA A 7 -10.31 2.30 28.82
C ALA A 7 -10.98 1.38 27.81
N ASP A 8 -11.78 1.95 26.91
CA ASP A 8 -12.42 1.21 25.83
C ASP A 8 -11.32 0.70 24.88
N ASN A 9 -10.76 -0.47 25.20
CA ASN A 9 -9.88 -1.26 24.33
C ASN A 9 -10.71 -1.94 23.23
N GLU A 10 -11.56 -1.17 22.55
CA GLU A 10 -12.40 -1.71 21.49
C GLU A 10 -11.58 -1.78 20.20
N SER A 11 -11.67 -2.92 19.51
CA SER A 11 -11.04 -3.07 18.21
C SER A 11 -11.73 -2.15 17.20
N GLN A 12 -10.95 -1.45 16.38
CA GLN A 12 -11.46 -0.67 15.26
C GLN A 12 -11.27 -1.48 13.97
N VAL A 13 -12.29 -1.49 13.11
CA VAL A 13 -12.22 -2.06 11.76
C VAL A 13 -12.26 -0.93 10.76
N ILE A 14 -11.32 -0.92 9.82
CA ILE A 14 -11.16 0.12 8.80
C ILE A 14 -11.02 -0.55 7.44
N ASP A 15 -11.82 -0.12 6.48
CA ASP A 15 -11.70 -0.59 5.09
C ASP A 15 -10.43 -0.02 4.44
N PHE A 16 -9.74 -0.87 3.69
CA PHE A 16 -8.71 -0.41 2.77
C PHE A 16 -9.36 0.27 1.57
N GLN A 17 -8.76 1.37 1.13
CA GLN A 17 -8.95 1.92 -0.21
C GLN A 17 -7.68 1.70 -1.05
N THR A 18 -7.81 1.81 -2.37
CA THR A 18 -6.63 1.80 -3.24
C THR A 18 -5.76 3.03 -2.95
N HIS A 19 -4.44 2.84 -2.96
CA HIS A 19 -3.50 3.95 -2.82
C HIS A 19 -3.68 4.98 -3.94
N ALA A 20 -4.08 4.54 -5.15
CA ALA A 20 -4.44 5.43 -6.26
C ALA A 20 -5.56 6.41 -5.90
N ALA A 21 -6.66 5.90 -5.33
CA ALA A 21 -7.81 6.71 -4.93
C ALA A 21 -7.44 7.66 -3.79
N PHE A 22 -6.77 7.14 -2.76
CA PHE A 22 -6.26 7.96 -1.65
C PHE A 22 -5.37 9.10 -2.14
N PHE A 23 -4.33 8.78 -2.92
CA PHE A 23 -3.39 9.76 -3.46
C PHE A 23 -4.08 10.82 -4.32
N SER A 24 -4.97 10.39 -5.22
CA SER A 24 -5.69 11.29 -6.11
C SER A 24 -6.60 12.25 -5.36
N ASN A 25 -7.25 11.77 -4.29
CA ASN A 25 -8.10 12.60 -3.45
C ASN A 25 -7.28 13.62 -2.65
N GLU A 26 -6.24 13.16 -1.95
CA GLU A 26 -5.36 13.98 -1.11
C GLU A 26 -4.66 15.09 -1.90
N THR A 27 -4.24 14.78 -3.12
CA THR A 27 -3.50 15.73 -3.98
C THR A 27 -4.37 16.40 -5.04
N HIS A 28 -5.69 16.17 -4.99
CA HIS A 28 -6.68 16.73 -5.91
C HIS A 28 -6.35 16.52 -7.39
N GLN A 29 -5.85 15.34 -7.76
CA GLN A 29 -5.47 15.02 -9.13
C GLN A 29 -6.65 15.11 -10.09
N LYS A 30 -6.43 15.75 -11.24
CA LYS A 30 -7.40 15.87 -12.33
C LYS A 30 -6.69 15.63 -13.67
N PRO A 31 -6.89 14.47 -14.34
CA PRO A 31 -7.71 13.32 -13.92
C PRO A 31 -7.09 12.52 -12.76
N PRO A 32 -7.89 11.74 -11.99
CA PRO A 32 -7.38 10.79 -11.01
C PRO A 32 -6.45 9.74 -11.64
N LEU A 33 -5.34 9.45 -10.96
CA LEU A 33 -4.28 8.57 -11.44
C LEU A 33 -3.75 7.66 -10.33
N ASP A 34 -3.07 6.60 -10.74
CA ASP A 34 -2.21 5.83 -9.86
C ASP A 34 -0.75 6.32 -9.98
N PRO A 35 -0.13 6.79 -8.88
CA PRO A 35 1.24 7.29 -8.94
C PRO A 35 2.29 6.17 -9.08
N GLN A 36 1.95 4.91 -8.81
CA GLN A 36 2.87 3.77 -8.65
C GLN A 36 2.97 2.85 -9.88
N VAL A 37 1.97 2.87 -10.76
CA VAL A 37 1.91 1.96 -11.93
C VAL A 37 1.70 2.73 -13.24
N PHE A 38 2.16 2.13 -14.33
CA PHE A 38 2.28 2.78 -15.62
C PHE A 38 1.56 1.99 -16.71
N VAL A 39 1.18 2.68 -17.78
CA VAL A 39 0.64 2.11 -19.01
C VAL A 39 1.46 2.59 -20.21
N ALA A 40 1.38 1.85 -21.32
CA ALA A 40 2.05 2.24 -22.55
C ALA A 40 1.50 3.56 -23.11
N ALA A 41 2.41 4.47 -23.46
CA ALA A 41 2.14 5.73 -24.12
C ALA A 41 3.31 6.07 -25.04
N PRO A 42 3.34 5.59 -26.29
CA PRO A 42 4.52 5.64 -27.16
C PRO A 42 5.11 7.04 -27.37
N ALA A 43 4.30 8.10 -27.28
CA ALA A 43 4.74 9.48 -27.45
C ALA A 43 5.19 10.16 -26.15
N ALA A 44 5.08 9.49 -24.99
CA ALA A 44 5.45 10.07 -23.70
C ALA A 44 6.98 10.14 -23.55
N ALA A 45 7.49 11.27 -23.08
CA ALA A 45 8.89 11.42 -22.73
C ALA A 45 9.19 10.76 -21.37
N ALA A 46 10.47 10.47 -21.11
CA ALA A 46 10.93 10.13 -19.76
C ALA A 46 10.73 11.35 -18.85
N ALA A 47 10.23 11.13 -17.63
CA ALA A 47 9.96 12.21 -16.70
C ALA A 47 10.07 11.74 -15.24
N ILE A 48 9.90 12.70 -14.33
CA ILE A 48 9.70 12.46 -12.90
C ILE A 48 8.21 12.64 -12.64
N GLY A 49 7.53 11.55 -12.33
CA GLY A 49 6.12 11.53 -11.99
C GLY A 49 5.85 11.91 -10.53
N PRO A 50 4.58 11.74 -10.10
CA PRO A 50 4.19 11.90 -8.72
C PRO A 50 5.07 11.10 -7.74
N GLN A 51 5.16 11.58 -6.49
CA GLN A 51 5.99 10.97 -5.44
C GLN A 51 7.48 10.85 -5.80
N GLY A 52 7.95 11.60 -6.80
CA GLY A 52 9.35 11.63 -7.23
C GLY A 52 9.78 10.41 -8.07
N ILE A 53 8.83 9.62 -8.57
CA ILE A 53 9.12 8.39 -9.30
C ILE A 53 9.61 8.72 -10.71
N LYS A 54 10.88 8.41 -11.00
CA LYS A 54 11.45 8.52 -12.35
C LYS A 54 10.94 7.39 -13.23
N HIS A 55 10.46 7.70 -14.43
CA HIS A 55 10.03 6.70 -15.41
C HIS A 55 10.65 6.90 -16.80
N VAL A 56 10.76 5.82 -17.55
CA VAL A 56 11.30 5.82 -18.92
C VAL A 56 10.32 6.46 -19.92
N ALA A 57 10.82 6.78 -21.12
CA ALA A 57 9.98 7.21 -22.23
C ALA A 57 9.08 6.06 -22.72
N GLY A 58 7.98 6.39 -23.40
CA GLY A 58 7.03 5.43 -23.93
C GLY A 58 5.99 4.93 -22.92
N ILE A 59 6.00 5.45 -21.69
CA ILE A 59 5.02 5.12 -20.64
C ILE A 59 4.58 6.38 -19.88
N ARG A 60 3.42 6.28 -19.22
CA ARG A 60 2.89 7.29 -18.29
C ARG A 60 2.17 6.61 -17.13
N ASN A 61 1.90 7.35 -16.06
CA ASN A 61 1.04 6.87 -14.99
C ASN A 61 -0.33 6.39 -15.53
N ALA A 62 -0.83 5.31 -14.96
CA ALA A 62 -2.16 4.81 -15.25
C ALA A 62 -3.22 5.77 -14.70
N LEU A 63 -4.27 6.06 -15.47
CA LEU A 63 -5.42 6.81 -14.96
C LEU A 63 -6.46 5.83 -14.42
N ILE A 64 -7.08 6.16 -13.28
CA ILE A 64 -8.01 5.24 -12.60
C ILE A 64 -9.25 4.94 -13.46
N GLY A 65 -9.69 5.90 -14.28
CA GLY A 65 -10.87 5.78 -15.13
C GLY A 65 -10.63 5.14 -16.51
N GLU A 66 -9.44 4.58 -16.75
CA GLU A 66 -9.15 3.91 -18.02
C GLU A 66 -9.69 2.48 -18.09
N THR A 67 -9.63 1.92 -19.30
CA THR A 67 -10.04 0.56 -19.60
C THR A 67 -9.32 -0.46 -18.71
N GLN A 68 -10.09 -1.35 -18.07
CA GLN A 68 -9.59 -2.27 -17.05
C GLN A 68 -8.65 -3.36 -17.59
N GLU A 69 -8.68 -3.62 -18.89
CA GLU A 69 -7.84 -4.60 -19.57
C GLU A 69 -6.42 -4.06 -19.87
N LEU A 70 -6.15 -2.78 -19.61
CA LEU A 70 -4.84 -2.20 -19.89
C LEU A 70 -3.73 -2.95 -19.12
N PRO A 71 -2.69 -3.44 -19.81
CA PRO A 71 -1.56 -4.09 -19.15
C PRO A 71 -0.75 -3.07 -18.37
N LEU A 72 -0.42 -3.41 -17.12
CA LEU A 72 0.40 -2.55 -16.27
C LEU A 72 1.89 -2.80 -16.45
N LEU A 73 2.64 -1.71 -16.34
CA LEU A 73 4.08 -1.64 -16.39
C LEU A 73 4.60 -0.97 -15.11
N ASN A 74 5.84 -1.28 -14.76
CA ASN A 74 6.61 -0.49 -13.80
C ASN A 74 7.25 0.73 -14.50
N ALA A 75 7.90 1.59 -13.72
CA ALA A 75 8.54 2.82 -14.19
C ALA A 75 9.72 2.58 -15.15
N SER A 76 10.23 1.34 -15.22
CA SER A 76 11.25 0.93 -16.21
C SER A 76 10.64 0.33 -17.48
N GLY A 77 9.31 0.34 -17.63
CA GLY A 77 8.60 -0.24 -18.77
C GLY A 77 8.50 -1.77 -18.74
N LYS A 78 8.81 -2.43 -17.61
CA LYS A 78 8.66 -3.88 -17.47
C LYS A 78 7.22 -4.24 -17.11
N PRO A 79 6.64 -5.29 -17.70
CA PRO A 79 5.32 -5.79 -17.33
C PRO A 79 5.22 -6.15 -15.85
N LEU A 80 4.07 -5.85 -15.24
CA LEU A 80 3.68 -6.33 -13.91
C LEU A 80 2.86 -7.63 -13.98
N ASP A 81 2.64 -8.16 -15.19
CA ASP A 81 1.83 -9.35 -15.49
C ASP A 81 0.43 -9.28 -14.84
N MET A 82 -0.20 -8.12 -14.93
CA MET A 82 -1.58 -7.87 -14.47
C MET A 82 -2.19 -6.70 -15.24
N SER A 83 -3.51 -6.63 -15.25
CA SER A 83 -4.24 -5.51 -15.83
C SER A 83 -4.53 -4.42 -14.80
N LEU A 84 -4.90 -3.23 -15.27
CA LEU A 84 -5.33 -2.12 -14.42
C LEU A 84 -6.52 -2.51 -13.54
N GLY A 85 -7.50 -3.24 -14.10
CA GLY A 85 -8.66 -3.74 -13.36
C GLY A 85 -8.26 -4.68 -12.23
N ALA A 86 -7.37 -5.64 -12.49
CA ALA A 86 -6.88 -6.56 -11.46
C ALA A 86 -6.13 -5.81 -10.34
N TRP A 87 -5.33 -4.80 -10.69
CA TRP A 87 -4.62 -3.97 -9.71
C TRP A 87 -5.55 -3.15 -8.81
N LEU A 88 -6.59 -2.55 -9.40
CA LEU A 88 -7.57 -1.73 -8.69
C LEU A 88 -8.65 -2.54 -7.96
N ALA A 89 -8.79 -3.84 -8.25
CA ALA A 89 -9.76 -4.73 -7.61
C ALA A 89 -9.34 -5.16 -6.19
N SER A 90 -8.04 -5.11 -5.89
CA SER A 90 -7.52 -5.41 -4.55
C SER A 90 -8.28 -4.65 -3.47
N LYS A 91 -8.65 -5.35 -2.41
CA LYS A 91 -9.44 -4.80 -1.30
C LYS A 91 -9.19 -5.57 -0.01
N GLY A 92 -9.68 -5.01 1.09
CA GLY A 92 -9.64 -5.68 2.38
C GLY A 92 -10.01 -4.77 3.52
N GLU A 93 -9.77 -5.26 4.72
CA GLU A 93 -9.97 -4.53 5.98
C GLU A 93 -8.75 -4.69 6.88
N VAL A 94 -8.54 -3.70 7.73
CA VAL A 94 -7.59 -3.77 8.85
C VAL A 94 -8.35 -3.68 10.16
N ILE A 95 -8.02 -4.59 11.07
CA ILE A 95 -8.51 -4.64 12.44
C ILE A 95 -7.37 -4.18 13.35
N LEU A 96 -7.57 -3.04 13.98
CA LEU A 96 -6.67 -2.42 14.94
C LEU A 96 -7.16 -2.76 16.35
N THR A 97 -6.32 -3.39 17.15
CA THR A 97 -6.66 -3.76 18.53
C THR A 97 -5.59 -3.22 19.47
N PRO A 98 -5.87 -2.17 20.25
CA PRO A 98 -4.93 -1.63 21.21
C PRO A 98 -4.43 -2.69 22.20
N LEU A 99 -3.12 -2.67 22.48
CA LEU A 99 -2.47 -3.54 23.45
C LEU A 99 -1.86 -2.71 24.60
N PRO A 100 -1.63 -3.33 25.78
CA PRO A 100 -0.90 -2.67 26.86
C PRO A 100 0.48 -2.17 26.41
N GLY A 101 0.83 -0.97 26.87
CA GLY A 101 2.11 -0.31 26.59
C GLY A 101 2.15 0.50 25.30
N GLY A 102 0.99 0.92 24.77
CA GLY A 102 0.91 1.79 23.58
C GLY A 102 1.18 1.08 22.25
N ARG A 103 1.22 -0.26 22.27
CA ARG A 103 1.36 -1.11 21.10
C ARG A 103 0.00 -1.44 20.51
N GLU A 104 -0.02 -1.98 19.30
CA GLU A 104 -1.27 -2.37 18.65
C GLU A 104 -1.13 -3.71 17.95
N LYS A 105 -2.10 -4.60 18.14
CA LYS A 105 -2.23 -5.77 17.27
C LYS A 105 -2.95 -5.31 16.01
N VAL A 106 -2.29 -5.48 14.87
CA VAL A 106 -2.83 -5.16 13.56
C VAL A 106 -3.10 -6.47 12.83
N THR A 107 -4.35 -6.68 12.40
CA THR A 107 -4.74 -7.83 11.58
C THR A 107 -5.31 -7.33 10.27
N VAL A 108 -4.73 -7.77 9.16
CA VAL A 108 -5.10 -7.35 7.80
C VAL A 108 -5.68 -8.56 7.07
N ILE A 109 -6.86 -8.38 6.48
CA ILE A 109 -7.60 -9.40 5.72
C ILE A 109 -7.76 -8.87 4.30
N LEU A 110 -7.16 -9.54 3.33
CA LEU A 110 -7.03 -9.06 1.95
C LEU A 110 -7.59 -10.06 0.96
N SER A 111 -8.09 -9.54 -0.16
CA SER A 111 -8.60 -10.31 -1.30
C SER A 111 -8.33 -9.59 -2.61
N ASP A 112 -8.48 -10.32 -3.72
CA ASP A 112 -8.26 -9.84 -5.09
C ASP A 112 -6.83 -9.31 -5.32
N LEU A 113 -5.87 -9.77 -4.51
CA LEU A 113 -4.44 -9.54 -4.71
C LEU A 113 -3.93 -10.31 -5.93
N LYS A 114 -2.72 -9.99 -6.40
CA LYS A 114 -2.03 -10.83 -7.38
C LYS A 114 -1.80 -12.22 -6.77
N PRO A 115 -2.29 -13.31 -7.37
CA PRO A 115 -2.00 -14.66 -6.88
C PRO A 115 -0.49 -14.90 -6.76
N HIS A 116 -0.07 -15.47 -5.64
CA HIS A 116 1.36 -15.67 -5.31
C HIS A 116 2.20 -14.38 -5.32
N GLY A 117 1.57 -13.21 -5.24
CA GLY A 117 2.25 -11.93 -5.15
C GLY A 117 2.99 -11.78 -3.82
N HIS A 118 4.14 -11.12 -3.84
CA HIS A 118 4.91 -10.79 -2.66
C HIS A 118 4.54 -9.40 -2.17
N TYR A 119 4.31 -9.28 -0.88
CA TYR A 119 3.80 -8.07 -0.26
C TYR A 119 4.51 -7.76 1.04
N SER A 120 4.40 -6.51 1.47
CA SER A 120 4.76 -6.09 2.82
C SER A 120 3.81 -5.04 3.40
N LEU A 121 3.84 -4.93 4.72
CA LEU A 121 3.09 -3.95 5.50
C LEU A 121 4.03 -2.89 6.07
N PHE A 122 3.65 -1.63 5.85
CA PHE A 122 4.35 -0.46 6.35
C PHE A 122 3.37 0.46 7.08
N GLU A 123 3.90 1.23 8.01
CA GLU A 123 3.25 2.41 8.55
C GLU A 123 3.71 3.62 7.73
N ASN A 124 2.74 4.40 7.25
CA ASN A 124 2.95 5.63 6.51
C ASN A 124 2.70 6.82 7.44
N HIS A 125 3.69 7.68 7.66
CA HIS A 125 3.70 8.74 8.68
C HIS A 125 3.42 10.11 8.04
N PHE A 126 2.17 10.58 8.15
CA PHE A 126 1.73 11.86 7.55
C PHE A 126 2.07 13.08 8.41
N ASP A 127 2.39 12.85 9.68
CA ASP A 127 2.90 13.83 10.64
C ASP A 127 4.37 14.22 10.37
N GLN A 128 5.07 13.51 9.49
CA GLN A 128 6.47 13.74 9.14
C GLN A 128 6.61 14.51 7.81
N GLN A 129 7.67 15.33 7.72
CA GLN A 129 8.03 16.08 6.50
C GLN A 129 9.52 15.87 6.17
N PRO A 130 9.86 15.14 5.08
CA PRO A 130 8.95 14.44 4.17
C PRO A 130 8.20 13.29 4.86
N VAL A 131 7.10 12.84 4.25
CA VAL A 131 6.32 11.69 4.71
C VAL A 131 7.24 10.48 4.96
N GLY A 132 7.15 9.94 6.17
CA GLY A 132 8.00 8.86 6.65
C GLY A 132 7.38 7.48 6.48
N PHE A 133 8.22 6.45 6.50
CA PHE A 133 7.76 5.07 6.39
C PHE A 133 8.58 4.15 7.28
N THR A 134 7.89 3.36 8.11
CA THR A 134 8.51 2.31 8.93
C THR A 134 7.84 0.98 8.63
N PRO A 135 8.56 -0.15 8.72
CA PRO A 135 7.91 -1.45 8.75
C PRO A 135 6.82 -1.47 9.83
N LEU A 136 5.67 -2.07 9.54
CA LEU A 136 4.55 -2.07 10.49
C LEU A 136 4.89 -2.79 11.80
N ASP A 137 5.81 -3.76 11.76
CA ASP A 137 6.33 -4.46 12.95
C ASP A 137 7.49 -3.70 13.65
N GLY A 138 7.84 -2.50 13.17
CA GLY A 138 8.94 -1.66 13.64
C GLY A 138 10.35 -2.15 13.28
N THR A 139 10.51 -3.37 12.77
CA THR A 139 11.84 -4.01 12.60
C THR A 139 12.13 -4.47 11.18
N GLY A 140 11.09 -4.71 10.37
CA GLY A 140 11.21 -5.25 9.01
C GLY A 140 11.46 -6.75 8.97
N SER A 141 11.15 -7.49 10.06
CA SER A 141 11.45 -8.93 10.17
C SER A 141 10.26 -9.81 9.83
N GLY A 142 9.07 -9.39 10.24
CA GLY A 142 7.78 -10.07 10.05
C GLY A 142 6.80 -9.31 9.17
N ASN A 143 7.21 -8.20 8.57
CA ASN A 143 6.31 -7.32 7.81
C ASN A 143 6.01 -7.81 6.38
N ASN A 144 6.50 -8.98 5.96
CA ASN A 144 6.33 -9.50 4.60
C ASN A 144 5.37 -10.69 4.57
N PHE A 145 4.63 -10.83 3.48
CA PHE A 145 3.72 -11.96 3.26
C PHE A 145 3.58 -12.27 1.77
N VAL A 146 3.03 -13.45 1.47
CA VAL A 146 2.72 -13.88 0.10
C VAL A 146 1.23 -14.18 0.03
N ALA A 147 0.56 -13.64 -0.99
CA ALA A 147 -0.84 -13.98 -1.25
C ALA A 147 -0.96 -15.44 -1.70
N ASP A 148 -2.04 -16.11 -1.34
CA ASP A 148 -2.30 -17.47 -1.80
C ASP A 148 -2.60 -17.54 -3.31
N GLY A 149 -2.90 -18.75 -3.81
CA GLY A 149 -3.23 -18.97 -5.22
C GLY A 149 -4.57 -18.35 -5.66
N GLU A 150 -5.40 -17.92 -4.70
CA GLU A 150 -6.67 -17.22 -4.95
C GLU A 150 -6.55 -15.70 -4.77
N GLY A 151 -5.34 -15.18 -4.50
CA GLY A 151 -5.12 -13.76 -4.27
C GLY A 151 -5.63 -13.28 -2.89
N LYS A 152 -5.66 -14.17 -1.89
CA LYS A 152 -6.06 -13.82 -0.52
C LYS A 152 -4.87 -13.84 0.42
N ALA A 153 -4.97 -13.06 1.49
CA ALA A 153 -4.02 -13.09 2.60
C ALA A 153 -4.68 -12.67 3.91
N VAL A 154 -4.32 -13.34 5.00
CA VAL A 154 -4.63 -12.90 6.38
C VAL A 154 -3.32 -12.82 7.13
N VAL A 155 -2.98 -11.63 7.61
CA VAL A 155 -1.70 -11.35 8.27
C VAL A 155 -1.98 -10.66 9.60
N SER A 156 -1.30 -11.08 10.66
CA SER A 156 -1.40 -10.43 11.96
C SER A 156 -0.01 -10.18 12.54
N MET A 157 0.21 -8.97 13.03
CA MET A 157 1.46 -8.56 13.68
C MET A 157 1.19 -7.54 14.78
N VAL A 158 2.26 -7.17 15.50
CA VAL A 158 2.20 -6.14 16.53
C VAL A 158 2.99 -4.92 16.08
N SER A 159 2.31 -3.79 15.97
CA SER A 159 2.94 -2.47 15.80
C SER A 159 3.49 -1.97 17.13
N PRO A 160 4.68 -1.34 17.14
CA PRO A 160 5.24 -0.75 18.35
C PRO A 160 4.43 0.46 18.86
N THR A 161 3.64 1.08 18.00
CA THR A 161 2.82 2.27 18.25
C THR A 161 1.38 2.06 17.79
N LEU A 162 0.46 2.84 18.34
CA LEU A 162 -0.93 2.88 17.86
C LEU A 162 -0.98 3.51 16.45
N VAL A 163 -1.82 2.94 15.58
CA VAL A 163 -2.21 3.57 14.32
C VAL A 163 -3.35 4.55 14.61
N THR A 164 -3.15 5.81 14.26
CA THR A 164 -4.10 6.92 14.46
C THR A 164 -4.32 7.65 13.14
N HIS A 165 -5.10 8.73 13.16
CA HIS A 165 -5.19 9.61 12.00
C HIS A 165 -3.84 10.22 11.56
N ASP A 166 -2.77 10.17 12.35
CA ASP A 166 -1.45 10.71 11.94
C ASP A 166 -0.66 9.77 11.02
N ASN A 167 -1.04 8.50 11.00
CA ASN A 167 -0.36 7.46 10.24
C ASN A 167 -1.38 6.52 9.55
N ALA A 168 -0.89 5.60 8.72
CA ALA A 168 -1.76 4.65 8.03
C ALA A 168 -1.07 3.31 7.81
N VAL A 169 -1.87 2.25 7.76
CA VAL A 169 -1.41 0.94 7.33
C VAL A 169 -1.34 0.93 5.80
N LEU A 170 -0.18 0.59 5.26
CA LEU A 170 0.14 0.59 3.84
C LEU A 170 0.52 -0.82 3.38
N VAL A 171 -0.15 -1.31 2.34
CA VAL A 171 0.21 -2.56 1.65
C VAL A 171 1.06 -2.23 0.42
N VAL A 172 2.25 -2.81 0.36
CA VAL A 172 3.20 -2.64 -0.75
C VAL A 172 3.34 -3.95 -1.51
N TYR A 173 3.12 -3.92 -2.82
CA TYR A 173 3.38 -5.03 -3.73
C TYR A 173 4.83 -4.99 -4.25
N HIS A 174 5.50 -6.15 -4.23
CA HIS A 174 6.87 -6.32 -4.74
C HIS A 174 6.88 -7.11 -6.05
N SER A 175 7.10 -6.40 -7.16
CA SER A 175 7.08 -6.99 -8.51
C SER A 175 8.33 -7.82 -8.83
N ASP A 176 9.41 -7.66 -8.07
CA ASP A 176 10.62 -8.47 -8.19
C ASP A 176 10.62 -9.76 -7.35
N ARG A 177 9.52 -10.00 -6.61
CA ARG A 177 9.31 -11.17 -5.73
C ARG A 177 10.29 -11.26 -4.56
N LYS A 178 10.82 -10.14 -4.10
CA LYS A 178 11.76 -10.08 -2.96
C LYS A 178 11.14 -9.41 -1.74
N THR A 179 11.72 -9.70 -0.59
CA THR A 179 11.46 -8.99 0.66
C THR A 179 12.53 -7.92 0.83
N HIS A 180 12.12 -6.70 1.16
CA HIS A 180 13.03 -5.56 1.34
C HIS A 180 13.26 -5.20 2.82
N ALA A 181 12.75 -6.03 3.74
CA ALA A 181 12.87 -5.90 5.19
C ALA A 181 12.46 -4.50 5.68
N ALA A 182 13.44 -3.72 6.15
CA ALA A 182 13.22 -2.36 6.64
C ALA A 182 12.90 -1.33 5.55
N SER A 183 13.23 -1.64 4.29
CA SER A 183 12.93 -0.79 3.14
C SER A 183 11.66 -1.26 2.43
N ARG A 184 10.94 -0.32 1.81
CA ARG A 184 9.84 -0.67 0.89
C ARG A 184 10.35 -1.17 -0.46
N GLY A 185 11.59 -0.87 -0.83
CA GLY A 185 12.12 -1.05 -2.17
C GLY A 185 12.15 0.25 -2.99
N ASP A 186 12.47 0.12 -4.27
CA ASP A 186 12.53 1.19 -5.26
C ASP A 186 11.12 1.48 -5.80
N LEU A 187 10.54 2.60 -5.34
CA LEU A 187 9.17 2.97 -5.67
C LEU A 187 8.94 3.09 -7.17
N GLY A 188 7.83 2.50 -7.62
CA GLY A 188 7.43 2.41 -9.02
C GLY A 188 8.27 1.46 -9.87
N VAL A 189 9.39 0.90 -9.36
CA VAL A 189 10.25 -0.03 -10.11
C VAL A 189 10.05 -1.47 -9.64
N ASN A 190 10.35 -1.76 -8.38
CA ASN A 190 10.09 -3.07 -7.77
C ASN A 190 9.03 -3.00 -6.67
N ALA A 191 8.80 -1.83 -6.08
CA ALA A 191 7.85 -1.62 -5.00
C ALA A 191 6.70 -0.71 -5.43
N HIS A 192 5.47 -1.14 -5.17
CA HIS A 192 4.26 -0.43 -5.59
C HIS A 192 3.28 -0.35 -4.42
N HIS A 193 2.99 0.86 -3.93
CA HIS A 193 1.93 1.03 -2.93
C HIS A 193 0.57 0.68 -3.53
N GLN A 194 -0.12 -0.30 -2.96
CA GLN A 194 -1.38 -0.79 -3.53
C GLN A 194 -2.60 -0.38 -2.70
N LEU A 195 -2.58 -0.60 -1.39
CA LEU A 195 -3.70 -0.33 -0.50
C LEU A 195 -3.25 0.51 0.68
N ILE A 196 -4.16 1.35 1.18
CA ILE A 196 -3.94 2.17 2.36
C ILE A 196 -5.21 2.26 3.21
N ALA A 197 -5.04 2.16 4.53
CA ALA A 197 -6.10 2.34 5.51
C ALA A 197 -5.62 3.31 6.60
N ARG A 198 -6.33 4.43 6.73
CA ARG A 198 -6.06 5.51 7.69
C ARG A 198 -7.29 5.66 8.58
N PRO A 199 -7.17 5.52 9.92
CA PRO A 199 -8.24 5.78 10.87
C PRO A 199 -8.85 7.18 10.77
#